data_AF-A0A9E5Y9T1-F1
#
_entry.id   AF-A0A9E5Y9T1-F1
#
_cell.length_a   1.000
_cell.length_b   1.000
_cell.length_c   1.000
_cell.angle_alpha   90.00
_cell.angle_beta   90.00
_cell.angle_gamma   90.00
#
_symmetry.space_group_name_H-M   'P 1'
#
loop_
_entity.id
_entity.type
_entity.pdbx_description
1 polymer ?
#
loop_
_entity_poly.entity_id
_entity_poly.type
_entity_poly.pdbx_seq_one_letter_code
_entity_poly.pdbx_strand_id
1 'polypeptide(L)'
;MWETNDVSKIKIRMASPEEMKGWSYGEVRKTDTINYRTFRPERGGLFCEQIFGPSKSYECYCGKYRKMKYKGVICERCGVEVTSSKVRRERMGHIKLAAPVAHIWYTKKYLPHLLGMRKSDLEKVVYFINYLVIDPKGTSLKPLQLLEDEECRHYKEVYKEGSFQVGTGAEAILKVLQDIKLENLKQDLKEKFLQKGTKKGERIKLIKRLKVVDNFLRSGNKPEWMVLKVIPVIPPDFRPMVQLESGIFANSDLNDLYRRIINRNNRLKYLLEIGAPRIIIQNEKKMLQQAVDALFENENLPQPILGSAGRPLKSLGEIIKGKQGRFRQNLLGKRVDYSGRAVIIPGPHLEFSQCGIPEKMALELFRPFVLAEILREGKAETIKRVNDLIEKRDPFVWEILERVVEDHPVLLNRAPTLHRLGIQAFQPILVDGDAIQLHPLACAAFNADFDGDQMAVHLPLSHEAQLEAKVLMLSENNILSPANGEPIVTPTQDITLGCYYLTVVKNEE
;
A
#
# COMPACT_ATOMS: atom_id res chain seq x y z
N MET A 1 6.15 -21.42 3.63
CA MET A 1 5.22 -20.28 3.63
C MET A 1 5.06 -19.94 5.11
N TRP A 2 5.44 -18.76 5.57
CA TRP A 2 5.39 -18.45 7.00
C TRP A 2 3.93 -18.36 7.45
N GLU A 3 3.57 -19.03 8.52
CA GLU A 3 2.27 -18.82 9.16
C GLU A 3 2.37 -17.52 9.97
N THR A 4 1.33 -16.68 9.94
CA THR A 4 1.36 -15.35 10.55
C THR A 4 1.66 -15.36 12.05
N ASN A 5 1.50 -16.49 12.72
CA ASN A 5 1.78 -16.68 14.14
C ASN A 5 3.28 -16.82 14.45
N ASP A 6 4.15 -16.99 13.45
CA ASP A 6 5.60 -17.18 13.66
C ASP A 6 6.38 -15.85 13.74
N VAL A 7 5.75 -14.72 13.39
CA VAL A 7 6.43 -13.42 13.27
C VAL A 7 6.16 -12.57 14.52
N SER A 8 7.10 -12.59 15.46
CA SER A 8 7.01 -11.76 16.69
C SER A 8 7.44 -10.31 16.51
N LYS A 9 8.29 -10.01 15.52
CA LYS A 9 8.86 -8.67 15.29
C LYS A 9 9.05 -8.38 13.81
N ILE A 10 8.75 -7.14 13.41
CA ILE A 10 9.03 -6.62 12.06
C ILE A 10 10.15 -5.59 12.15
N LYS A 11 11.20 -5.75 11.34
CA LYS A 11 12.33 -4.83 11.25
C LYS A 11 12.42 -4.25 9.85
N ILE A 12 12.67 -2.93 9.75
CA ILE A 12 12.99 -2.25 8.49
C ILE A 12 14.48 -1.91 8.45
N ARG A 13 15.10 -2.09 7.27
CA ARG A 13 16.50 -1.73 7.02
C ARG A 13 16.67 -1.28 5.57
N MET A 14 17.80 -0.66 5.27
CA MET A 14 18.19 -0.38 3.89
C MET A 14 18.53 -1.69 3.18
N ALA A 15 18.15 -1.79 1.92
CA ALA A 15 18.46 -2.94 1.09
C ALA A 15 19.78 -2.71 0.36
N SER A 16 20.69 -3.68 0.45
CA SER A 16 21.93 -3.61 -0.33
C SER A 16 21.65 -3.96 -1.81
N PRO A 17 22.49 -3.54 -2.77
CA PRO A 17 22.35 -3.93 -4.17
C PRO A 17 22.42 -5.46 -4.38
N GLU A 18 23.14 -6.17 -3.51
CA GLU A 18 23.25 -7.63 -3.54
C GLU A 18 21.96 -8.30 -3.06
N GLU A 19 21.36 -7.77 -1.98
CA GLU A 19 20.06 -8.23 -1.48
C GLU A 19 18.94 -8.00 -2.49
N MET A 20 18.91 -6.83 -3.14
CA MET A 20 17.95 -6.54 -4.19
C MET A 20 18.05 -7.52 -5.37
N LYS A 21 19.27 -7.96 -5.70
CA LYS A 21 19.47 -9.02 -6.71
C LYS A 21 19.04 -10.40 -6.18
N GLY A 22 19.29 -10.69 -4.90
CA GLY A 22 18.87 -11.94 -4.25
C GLY A 22 17.35 -12.13 -4.21
N TRP A 23 16.57 -11.05 -4.13
CA TRP A 23 15.11 -11.11 -4.25
C TRP A 23 14.61 -11.35 -5.67
N SER A 24 15.47 -11.14 -6.66
CA SER A 24 15.07 -11.12 -8.05
C SER A 24 15.17 -12.49 -8.71
N TYR A 25 14.15 -12.83 -9.49
CA TYR A 25 14.11 -14.03 -10.32
C TYR A 25 14.62 -13.79 -11.75
N GLY A 26 14.99 -12.54 -12.10
CA GLY A 26 15.52 -12.22 -13.42
C GLY A 26 15.58 -10.72 -13.72
N GLU A 27 16.42 -10.37 -14.70
CA GLU A 27 16.60 -9.00 -15.17
C GLU A 27 15.55 -8.64 -16.24
N VAL A 28 14.82 -7.54 -16.04
CA VAL A 28 13.92 -6.97 -17.05
C VAL A 28 14.73 -6.07 -17.98
N ARG A 29 14.76 -6.42 -19.27
CA ARG A 29 15.57 -5.71 -20.28
C ARG A 29 14.73 -4.94 -21.30
N LYS A 30 13.54 -5.43 -21.64
CA LYS A 30 12.67 -4.83 -22.66
C LYS A 30 11.51 -4.08 -22.01
N THR A 31 11.02 -3.07 -22.71
CA THR A 31 9.81 -2.33 -22.29
C THR A 31 8.52 -2.97 -22.72
N ASP A 32 8.60 -4.00 -23.56
CA ASP A 32 7.45 -4.74 -24.04
C ASP A 32 6.67 -5.36 -22.87
N THR A 33 5.36 -5.27 -22.92
CA THR A 33 4.45 -5.81 -21.90
C THR A 33 3.85 -7.11 -22.41
N ILE A 34 2.90 -6.98 -23.32
CA ILE A 34 2.09 -8.06 -23.88
C ILE A 34 2.07 -7.89 -25.40
N ASN A 35 2.11 -9.01 -26.12
CA ASN A 35 1.99 -9.03 -27.57
C ASN A 35 0.57 -8.61 -28.00
N TYR A 36 0.47 -7.64 -28.92
CA TYR A 36 -0.82 -7.10 -29.36
C TYR A 36 -1.70 -8.10 -30.14
N ARG A 37 -1.12 -9.15 -30.75
CA ARG A 37 -1.89 -10.17 -31.50
C ARG A 37 -2.29 -11.35 -30.64
N THR A 38 -1.35 -11.86 -29.83
CA THR A 38 -1.56 -13.10 -29.08
C THR A 38 -2.02 -12.86 -27.63
N PHE A 39 -1.97 -11.61 -27.18
CA PHE A 39 -2.21 -11.22 -25.78
C PHE A 39 -1.36 -11.97 -24.76
N ARG A 40 -0.23 -12.53 -25.20
CA ARG A 40 0.72 -13.24 -24.33
C ARG A 40 1.86 -12.32 -23.87
N PRO A 41 2.38 -12.51 -22.66
CA PRO A 41 3.51 -11.73 -22.17
C PRO A 41 4.75 -11.88 -23.07
N GLU A 42 5.48 -10.78 -23.25
CA GLU A 42 6.71 -10.77 -24.05
C GLU A 42 7.94 -11.24 -23.26
N ARG A 43 8.89 -11.86 -23.95
CA ARG A 43 10.11 -12.41 -23.32
C ARG A 43 11.09 -11.30 -22.94
N GLY A 44 11.52 -11.27 -21.68
CA GLY A 44 12.39 -10.23 -21.13
C GLY A 44 11.70 -8.88 -20.87
N GLY A 45 10.39 -8.83 -21.08
CA GLY A 45 9.54 -7.67 -20.82
C GLY A 45 9.01 -7.59 -19.38
N LEU A 46 8.17 -6.59 -19.13
CA LEU A 46 7.64 -6.29 -17.80
C LEU A 46 6.67 -7.35 -17.25
N PHE A 47 6.12 -8.21 -18.10
CA PHE A 47 5.19 -9.28 -17.70
C PHE A 47 5.76 -10.69 -17.94
N CYS A 48 7.06 -10.78 -18.27
CA CYS A 48 7.72 -12.00 -18.70
C CYS A 48 7.49 -13.19 -17.75
N GLU A 49 6.94 -14.28 -18.29
CA GLU A 49 6.64 -15.48 -17.51
C GLU A 49 7.90 -16.20 -17.00
N GLN A 50 9.03 -16.06 -17.69
CA GLN A 50 10.30 -16.64 -17.25
C GLN A 50 10.77 -16.01 -15.93
N ILE A 51 10.52 -14.70 -15.75
CA ILE A 51 10.96 -13.95 -14.56
C ILE A 51 9.91 -14.08 -13.45
N PHE A 52 8.65 -13.80 -13.77
CA PHE A 52 7.60 -13.65 -12.76
C PHE A 52 6.80 -14.93 -12.50
N GLY A 53 6.93 -15.96 -13.35
CA GLY A 53 6.16 -17.19 -13.28
C GLY A 53 5.02 -17.26 -14.32
N PRO A 54 4.35 -18.42 -14.44
CA PRO A 54 3.40 -18.69 -15.52
C PRO A 54 2.07 -17.94 -15.34
N SER A 55 1.46 -17.47 -16.43
CA SER A 55 0.15 -16.79 -16.38
C SER A 55 -1.00 -17.76 -16.04
N LYS A 56 -0.88 -19.02 -16.49
CA LYS A 56 -1.83 -20.09 -16.19
C LYS A 56 -1.21 -21.08 -15.20
N SER A 57 -2.00 -21.53 -14.22
CA SER A 57 -1.50 -22.47 -13.21
C SER A 57 -1.12 -23.81 -13.83
N TYR A 58 0.08 -24.29 -13.52
CA TYR A 58 0.63 -25.57 -13.98
C TYR A 58 0.71 -25.73 -15.51
N GLU A 59 0.93 -24.62 -16.21
CA GLU A 59 1.17 -24.59 -17.66
C GLU A 59 2.34 -23.66 -17.99
N CYS A 60 3.28 -24.13 -18.81
CA CYS A 60 4.37 -23.29 -19.33
C CYS A 60 3.91 -22.44 -20.52
N TYR A 61 4.61 -21.33 -20.80
CA TYR A 61 4.29 -20.41 -21.91
C TYR A 61 4.02 -21.10 -23.26
N CYS A 62 4.86 -22.06 -23.66
CA CYS A 62 4.72 -22.73 -24.96
C CYS A 62 3.67 -23.84 -24.99
N GLY A 63 3.12 -24.24 -23.84
CA GLY A 63 2.15 -25.34 -23.73
C GLY A 63 2.75 -26.75 -23.82
N LYS A 64 4.08 -26.93 -23.96
CA LYS A 64 4.76 -28.25 -23.97
C LYS A 64 4.47 -29.04 -22.68
N TYR A 65 4.64 -28.39 -21.53
CA TYR A 65 4.33 -28.94 -20.22
C TYR A 65 3.03 -28.33 -19.69
N ARG A 66 2.06 -29.21 -19.40
CA ARG A 66 0.72 -28.91 -18.90
C ARG A 66 0.32 -29.94 -17.85
N LYS A 67 -0.50 -29.51 -16.87
CA LYS A 67 -1.00 -30.29 -15.73
C LYS A 67 -0.02 -30.36 -14.56
N MET A 68 -0.58 -30.65 -13.39
CA MET A 68 0.12 -30.66 -12.09
C MET A 68 1.26 -31.68 -12.00
N LYS A 69 1.27 -32.73 -12.85
CA LYS A 69 2.34 -33.74 -12.89
C LYS A 69 3.74 -33.17 -13.21
N TYR A 70 3.81 -32.05 -13.92
CA TYR A 70 5.09 -31.40 -14.27
C TYR A 70 5.45 -30.26 -13.32
N LYS A 71 4.85 -30.21 -12.12
CA LYS A 71 5.14 -29.17 -11.13
C LYS A 71 6.64 -29.12 -10.82
N GLY A 72 7.24 -27.94 -10.91
CA GLY A 72 8.67 -27.71 -10.68
C GLY A 72 9.58 -27.91 -11.89
N VAL A 73 9.06 -28.45 -13.01
CA VAL A 73 9.86 -28.61 -14.24
C VAL A 73 10.01 -27.26 -14.94
N ILE A 74 11.25 -26.89 -15.27
CA ILE A 74 11.56 -25.72 -16.10
C ILE A 74 11.54 -26.13 -17.57
N CYS A 75 10.74 -25.45 -18.38
CA CYS A 75 10.62 -25.80 -19.78
C CYS A 75 11.87 -25.43 -20.60
N GLU A 76 12.47 -26.37 -21.32
CA GLU A 76 13.65 -26.13 -22.17
C GLU A 76 13.39 -25.14 -23.31
N ARG A 77 12.16 -25.09 -23.84
CA ARG A 77 11.81 -24.20 -24.97
C ARG A 77 11.62 -22.75 -24.55
N CYS A 78 10.87 -22.51 -23.47
CA CYS A 78 10.51 -21.15 -23.05
C CYS A 78 11.19 -20.67 -21.76
N GLY A 79 11.87 -21.55 -21.03
CA GLY A 79 12.49 -21.25 -19.74
C GLY A 79 11.50 -21.01 -18.59
N VAL A 80 10.20 -21.22 -18.80
CA VAL A 80 9.16 -20.99 -17.79
C VAL A 80 9.02 -22.22 -16.90
N GLU A 81 9.06 -21.99 -15.60
CA GLU A 81 8.80 -22.98 -14.56
C GLU A 81 7.31 -23.29 -14.46
N VAL A 82 6.95 -24.57 -14.45
CA VAL A 82 5.56 -25.02 -14.27
C VAL A 82 5.20 -24.98 -12.78
N THR A 83 4.49 -23.94 -12.37
CA THR A 83 4.03 -23.73 -10.99
C THR A 83 2.66 -23.06 -10.96
N SER A 84 2.11 -22.78 -9.78
CA SER A 84 0.85 -22.02 -9.65
C SER A 84 1.06 -20.58 -10.11
N SER A 85 0.08 -20.01 -10.80
CA SER A 85 0.13 -18.59 -11.21
C SER A 85 0.18 -17.63 -10.02
N LYS A 86 -0.20 -18.07 -8.80
CA LYS A 86 -0.10 -17.26 -7.56
C LYS A 86 1.31 -16.73 -7.30
N VAL A 87 2.37 -17.42 -7.77
CA VAL A 87 3.76 -16.95 -7.59
C VAL A 87 4.02 -15.61 -8.27
N ARG A 88 3.19 -15.21 -9.26
CA ARG A 88 3.27 -13.90 -9.94
C ARG A 88 2.92 -12.72 -9.03
N ARG A 89 2.39 -12.99 -7.83
CA ARG A 89 2.20 -12.00 -6.76
C ARG A 89 3.42 -11.88 -5.85
N GLU A 90 4.37 -12.81 -5.91
CA GLU A 90 5.49 -12.89 -4.96
C GLU A 90 6.84 -12.63 -5.64
N ARG A 91 7.04 -13.14 -6.86
CA ARG A 91 8.32 -13.06 -7.57
C ARG A 91 8.61 -11.64 -8.04
N MET A 92 9.77 -11.11 -7.66
CA MET A 92 10.24 -9.79 -8.10
C MET A 92 11.23 -9.92 -9.27
N GLY A 93 11.26 -8.90 -10.12
CA GLY A 93 12.30 -8.71 -11.13
C GLY A 93 13.31 -7.65 -10.67
N HIS A 94 14.34 -7.39 -11.46
CA HIS A 94 15.20 -6.23 -11.25
C HIS A 94 15.62 -5.59 -12.57
N ILE A 95 16.00 -4.31 -12.50
CA ILE A 95 16.62 -3.57 -13.59
C ILE A 95 18.03 -3.20 -13.15
N LYS A 96 19.04 -3.64 -13.90
CA LYS A 96 20.42 -3.20 -13.70
C LYS A 96 20.61 -1.85 -14.37
N LEU A 97 20.91 -0.83 -13.56
CA LEU A 97 21.14 0.52 -14.07
C LEU A 97 22.51 0.63 -14.75
N ALA A 98 22.57 1.39 -15.83
CA ALA A 98 23.78 1.68 -16.59
C ALA A 98 24.69 2.68 -15.86
N ALA A 99 24.09 3.60 -15.10
CA ALA A 99 24.76 4.52 -14.19
C ALA A 99 24.07 4.48 -12.82
N PRO A 100 24.80 4.67 -11.72
CA PRO A 100 24.19 4.77 -10.40
C PRO A 100 23.28 6.00 -10.31
N VAL A 101 22.22 5.88 -9.50
CA VAL A 101 21.17 6.90 -9.34
C VAL A 101 20.95 7.16 -7.86
N ALA A 102 20.94 8.42 -7.44
CA ALA A 102 20.72 8.77 -6.04
C ALA A 102 19.24 8.58 -5.68
N HIS A 103 18.92 7.90 -4.58
CA HIS A 103 17.52 7.70 -4.22
C HIS A 103 16.90 9.00 -3.67
N ILE A 104 15.81 9.47 -4.29
CA ILE A 104 15.15 10.74 -3.97
C ILE A 104 14.83 10.96 -2.48
N TRP A 105 14.28 9.95 -1.79
CA TRP A 105 13.99 10.02 -0.34
C TRP A 105 15.21 10.34 0.51
N TYR A 106 16.38 9.80 0.18
CA TYR A 106 17.62 10.07 0.92
C TYR A 106 18.26 11.39 0.50
N THR A 107 18.23 11.72 -0.80
CA THR A 107 18.73 13.00 -1.34
C THR A 107 18.06 14.21 -0.71
N LYS A 108 16.74 14.13 -0.43
CA LYS A 108 16.00 15.24 0.17
C LYS A 108 16.33 15.50 1.65
N LYS A 109 16.82 14.50 2.40
CA LYS A 109 16.94 14.60 3.88
C LYS A 109 18.26 14.09 4.45
N TYR A 110 18.64 12.85 4.18
CA TYR A 110 19.75 12.19 4.88
C TYR A 110 21.12 12.51 4.27
N LEU A 111 21.24 12.50 2.93
CA LEU A 111 22.49 12.80 2.24
C LEU A 111 23.04 14.21 2.54
N PRO A 112 22.23 15.29 2.52
CA PRO A 112 22.72 16.63 2.85
C PRO A 112 23.28 16.71 4.27
N HIS A 113 22.62 16.05 5.22
CA HIS A 113 23.10 16.00 6.61
C HIS A 113 24.40 15.23 6.74
N LEU A 114 24.53 14.08 6.08
CA LEU A 114 25.75 13.26 6.14
C LEU A 114 26.96 13.98 5.54
N LEU A 115 26.78 14.61 4.38
CA LEU A 115 27.85 15.33 3.67
C LEU A 115 28.13 16.73 4.27
N GLY A 116 27.22 17.26 5.10
CA GLY A 116 27.34 18.61 5.64
C GLY A 116 27.06 19.71 4.61
N MET A 117 26.34 19.39 3.53
CA MET A 117 26.01 20.30 2.43
C MET A 117 24.57 20.82 2.55
N ARG A 118 24.24 21.92 1.86
CA ARG A 118 22.84 22.35 1.73
C ARG A 118 22.12 21.42 0.75
N LYS A 119 20.80 21.31 0.90
CA LYS A 119 19.96 20.49 0.02
C LYS A 119 20.04 20.97 -1.45
N SER A 120 19.96 22.28 -1.67
CA SER A 120 20.10 22.92 -2.99
C SER A 120 21.41 22.55 -3.68
N ASP A 121 22.48 22.54 -2.90
CA ASP A 121 23.85 22.32 -3.37
C ASP A 121 24.03 20.87 -3.82
N LEU A 122 23.46 19.92 -3.05
CA LEU A 122 23.44 18.51 -3.42
C LEU A 122 22.59 18.25 -4.68
N GLU A 123 21.42 18.88 -4.80
CA GLU A 123 20.56 18.76 -5.97
C GLU A 123 21.26 19.25 -7.25
N LYS A 124 22.00 20.36 -7.18
CA LYS A 124 22.82 20.85 -8.31
C LYS A 124 23.85 19.82 -8.79
N VAL A 125 24.48 19.07 -7.87
CA VAL A 125 25.43 18.01 -8.24
C VAL A 125 24.69 16.81 -8.84
N VAL A 126 23.61 16.35 -8.21
CA VAL A 126 22.83 15.18 -8.68
C VAL A 126 22.29 15.39 -10.10
N TYR A 127 21.81 16.59 -10.41
CA TYR A 127 21.21 16.93 -11.70
C TYR A 127 22.20 17.53 -12.71
N PHE A 128 23.50 17.29 -12.53
CA PHE A 128 24.56 17.63 -13.48
C PHE A 128 24.68 19.14 -13.79
N ILE A 129 24.42 20.01 -12.81
CA ILE A 129 24.57 21.47 -12.95
C ILE A 129 25.96 21.91 -12.50
N ASN A 130 26.43 21.39 -11.36
CA ASN A 130 27.75 21.73 -10.79
C ASN A 130 28.64 20.49 -10.65
N TYR A 131 29.94 20.72 -10.55
CA TYR A 131 30.94 19.72 -10.18
C TYR A 131 31.16 19.71 -8.68
N LEU A 132 31.46 18.52 -8.15
CA LEU A 132 31.86 18.28 -6.77
C LEU A 132 33.33 17.85 -6.75
N VAL A 133 34.14 18.52 -5.93
CA VAL A 133 35.53 18.09 -5.66
C VAL A 133 35.48 16.84 -4.79
N ILE A 134 35.90 15.71 -5.37
CA ILE A 134 35.98 14.41 -4.70
C ILE A 134 37.29 14.35 -3.90
N ASP A 135 38.41 14.64 -4.57
CA ASP A 135 39.73 14.65 -3.97
C ASP A 135 40.51 15.89 -4.44
N PRO A 136 40.81 16.85 -3.55
CA PRO A 136 41.60 18.04 -3.89
C PRO A 136 43.10 17.75 -4.06
N LYS A 137 43.59 16.57 -3.65
CA LYS A 137 45.02 16.22 -3.62
C LYS A 137 45.89 17.35 -3.02
N GLY A 138 46.79 17.93 -3.81
CA GLY A 138 47.71 19.00 -3.39
C GLY A 138 47.29 20.42 -3.80
N THR A 139 46.05 20.60 -4.27
CA THR A 139 45.54 21.93 -4.71
C THR A 139 44.98 22.74 -3.54
N SER A 140 44.69 24.03 -3.79
CA SER A 140 44.03 24.91 -2.81
C SER A 140 42.53 24.60 -2.60
N LEU A 141 41.98 23.62 -3.32
CA LEU A 141 40.56 23.27 -3.27
C LEU A 141 40.20 22.54 -1.99
N LYS A 142 38.96 22.69 -1.53
CA LYS A 142 38.44 21.96 -0.36
C LYS A 142 37.66 20.71 -0.80
N PRO A 143 37.72 19.60 -0.04
CA PRO A 143 36.88 18.45 -0.32
C PRO A 143 35.40 18.85 -0.19
N LEU A 144 34.55 18.33 -1.08
CA LEU A 144 33.12 18.67 -1.19
C LEU A 144 32.83 20.12 -1.59
N GLN A 145 33.83 20.86 -2.07
CA GLN A 145 33.61 22.15 -2.69
C GLN A 145 32.85 21.98 -4.01
N LEU A 146 31.86 22.86 -4.22
CA LEU A 146 31.16 22.97 -5.50
C LEU A 146 31.96 23.87 -6.44
N LEU A 147 32.07 23.45 -7.69
CA LEU A 147 32.66 24.23 -8.77
C LEU A 147 31.64 24.35 -9.90
N GLU A 148 31.47 25.57 -10.41
CA GLU A 148 30.72 25.81 -11.63
C GLU A 148 31.52 25.36 -12.87
N ASP A 149 30.86 25.27 -14.02
CA ASP A 149 31.49 24.80 -15.26
C ASP A 149 32.69 25.68 -15.66
N GLU A 150 32.57 27.01 -15.50
CA GLU A 150 33.63 27.99 -15.81
C GLU A 150 34.78 27.88 -14.81
N GLU A 151 34.49 27.83 -13.51
CA GLU A 151 35.50 27.66 -12.47
C GLU A 151 36.27 26.35 -12.64
N CYS A 152 35.57 25.26 -12.98
CA CYS A 152 36.19 23.96 -13.21
C CYS A 152 37.17 24.01 -14.40
N ARG A 153 36.85 24.74 -15.47
CA ARG A 153 37.76 24.96 -16.59
C ARG A 153 38.97 25.78 -16.15
N HIS A 154 38.75 26.89 -15.45
CA HIS A 154 39.82 27.73 -14.94
C HIS A 154 40.80 26.96 -14.03
N TYR A 155 40.29 26.19 -13.06
CA TYR A 155 41.15 25.40 -12.18
C TYR A 155 41.91 24.29 -12.91
N LYS A 156 41.33 23.70 -13.98
CA LYS A 156 42.02 22.74 -14.82
C LYS A 156 43.15 23.37 -15.64
N GLU A 157 42.98 24.62 -16.08
CA GLU A 157 44.02 25.39 -16.76
C GLU A 157 45.17 25.74 -15.80
N VAL A 158 44.84 26.20 -14.58
CA VAL A 158 45.83 26.62 -13.57
C VAL A 158 46.63 25.44 -13.03
N TYR A 159 45.98 24.37 -12.60
CA TYR A 159 46.64 23.26 -11.90
C TYR A 159 47.05 22.09 -12.82
N LYS A 160 46.77 22.18 -14.13
CA LYS A 160 46.92 21.11 -15.13
C LYS A 160 45.98 19.91 -14.89
N GLU A 161 45.67 19.18 -15.96
CA GLU A 161 44.73 18.05 -15.90
C GLU A 161 45.25 16.91 -14.99
N GLY A 162 44.41 16.43 -14.08
CA GLY A 162 44.73 15.31 -13.16
C GLY A 162 45.25 15.71 -11.77
N SER A 163 45.51 17.00 -11.55
CA SER A 163 45.97 17.57 -10.27
C SER A 163 44.94 17.50 -9.14
N PHE A 164 43.65 17.42 -9.47
CA PHE A 164 42.54 17.20 -8.54
C PHE A 164 41.45 16.35 -9.22
N GLN A 165 40.62 15.67 -8.43
CA GLN A 165 39.53 14.85 -8.92
C GLN A 165 38.18 15.52 -8.67
N VAL A 166 37.48 15.85 -9.76
CA VAL A 166 36.09 16.32 -9.74
C VAL A 166 35.16 15.30 -10.36
N GLY A 167 33.93 15.26 -9.87
CA GLY A 167 32.86 14.46 -10.45
C GLY A 167 31.55 15.24 -10.48
N THR A 168 30.57 14.70 -11.19
CA THR A 168 29.20 15.21 -11.18
C THR A 168 28.22 14.04 -11.19
N GLY A 169 26.97 14.32 -10.82
CA GLY A 169 25.91 13.31 -10.72
C GLY A 169 26.06 12.37 -9.53
N ALA A 170 25.23 11.33 -9.53
CA ALA A 170 25.20 10.32 -8.48
C ALA A 170 26.48 9.47 -8.40
N GLU A 171 27.28 9.38 -9.47
CA GLU A 171 28.59 8.70 -9.47
C GLU A 171 29.60 9.39 -8.55
N ALA A 172 29.62 10.73 -8.57
CA ALA A 172 30.50 11.51 -7.69
C ALA A 172 30.11 11.34 -6.23
N ILE A 173 28.81 11.38 -5.95
CA ILE A 173 28.26 11.17 -4.60
C ILE A 173 28.59 9.76 -4.11
N LEU A 174 28.45 8.74 -4.98
CA LEU A 174 28.80 7.37 -4.62
C LEU A 174 30.27 7.24 -4.21
N LYS A 175 31.20 7.80 -4.98
CA LYS A 175 32.64 7.77 -4.64
C LYS A 175 32.91 8.42 -3.29
N VAL A 176 32.38 9.63 -3.09
CA VAL A 176 32.48 10.34 -1.81
C VAL A 176 31.93 9.50 -0.65
N LEU A 177 30.79 8.82 -0.83
CA LEU A 177 30.20 7.99 0.22
C LEU A 177 31.02 6.73 0.54
N GLN A 178 31.74 6.18 -0.45
CA GLN A 178 32.62 5.03 -0.28
C GLN A 178 33.90 5.39 0.48
N ASP A 179 34.40 6.62 0.29
CA ASP A 179 35.63 7.09 0.94
C ASP A 179 35.41 7.53 2.40
N ILE A 180 34.16 7.77 2.82
CA ILE A 180 33.84 8.20 4.19
C ILE A 180 33.99 7.03 5.18
N LYS A 181 34.96 7.16 6.10
CA LYS A 181 35.06 6.35 7.31
C LYS A 181 34.18 6.95 8.41
N LEU A 182 33.11 6.24 8.78
CA LEU A 182 32.08 6.75 9.71
C LEU A 182 32.60 6.95 11.14
N GLU A 183 33.53 6.10 11.59
CA GLU A 183 34.14 6.15 12.91
C GLU A 183 34.97 7.42 13.09
N ASN A 184 35.85 7.70 12.12
CA ASN A 184 36.67 8.91 12.09
C ASN A 184 35.78 10.15 12.02
N LEU A 185 34.78 10.13 11.13
CA LEU A 185 33.83 11.23 11.00
C LEU A 185 33.07 11.49 12.32
N LYS A 186 32.74 10.45 13.09
CA LYS A 186 32.09 10.60 14.40
C LYS A 186 33.01 11.28 15.41
N GLN A 187 34.30 10.94 15.44
CA GLN A 187 35.29 11.56 16.32
C GLN A 187 35.48 13.04 15.95
N ASP A 188 35.72 13.34 14.68
CA ASP A 188 35.88 14.71 14.17
C ASP A 188 34.67 15.60 14.51
N LEU A 189 33.46 15.06 14.37
CA LEU A 189 32.23 15.79 14.66
C LEU A 189 32.04 16.03 16.17
N LYS A 190 32.46 15.09 17.02
CA LYS A 190 32.44 15.28 18.47
C LYS A 190 33.42 16.37 18.91
N GLU A 191 34.63 16.38 18.36
CA GLU A 191 35.63 17.40 18.64
C GLU A 191 35.15 18.79 18.22
N LYS A 192 34.62 18.91 16.98
CA LYS A 192 34.02 20.17 16.49
C LYS A 192 32.83 20.64 17.32
N PHE A 193 32.10 19.71 17.94
CA PHE A 193 31.00 20.03 18.84
C PHE A 193 31.47 20.55 20.19
N LEU A 194 32.61 20.06 20.70
CA LEU A 194 33.21 20.45 21.99
C LEU A 194 34.00 21.77 21.92
N GLN A 195 34.41 22.21 20.72
CA GLN A 195 35.09 23.50 20.55
C GLN A 195 34.24 24.68 21.07
N LYS A 196 34.84 25.52 21.93
CA LYS A 196 34.20 26.73 22.46
C LYS A 196 34.13 27.80 21.36
N GLY A 197 32.94 28.38 21.14
CA GLY A 197 32.71 29.45 20.14
C GLY A 197 31.73 29.12 19.01
N THR A 198 31.21 27.90 18.92
CA THR A 198 30.27 27.50 17.86
C THR A 198 28.93 28.24 17.97
N LYS A 199 28.49 28.89 16.90
CA LYS A 199 27.19 29.59 16.84
C LYS A 199 26.04 28.59 17.05
N LYS A 200 24.94 29.02 17.68
CA LYS A 200 23.76 28.19 17.98
C LYS A 200 23.26 27.40 16.76
N GLY A 201 23.24 28.02 15.58
CA GLY A 201 22.81 27.37 14.33
C GLY A 201 23.75 26.28 13.82
N GLU A 202 25.06 26.44 13.98
CA GLU A 202 26.06 25.43 13.58
C GLU A 202 26.03 24.22 14.52
N ARG A 203 25.82 24.45 15.82
CA ARG A 203 25.61 23.36 16.79
C ARG A 203 24.43 22.47 16.40
N ILE A 204 23.30 23.06 15.98
CA ILE A 204 22.12 22.29 15.53
C ILE A 204 22.45 21.44 14.30
N LYS A 205 23.23 21.96 13.34
CA LYS A 205 23.66 21.21 12.15
C LYS A 205 24.57 20.05 12.52
N LEU A 206 25.53 20.27 13.42
CA LEU A 206 26.45 19.23 13.92
C LEU A 206 25.68 18.13 14.65
N ILE A 207 24.71 18.48 15.51
CA ILE A 207 23.85 17.50 16.20
C ILE A 207 23.09 16.62 15.20
N LYS A 208 22.48 17.22 14.18
CA LYS A 208 21.74 16.48 13.15
C LYS A 208 22.68 15.52 12.38
N ARG A 209 23.88 15.99 12.03
CA ARG A 209 24.88 15.17 11.33
C ARG A 209 25.40 14.02 12.20
N LEU A 210 25.76 14.30 13.46
CA LEU A 210 26.21 13.29 14.42
C LEU A 210 25.13 12.23 14.63
N LYS A 211 23.86 12.62 14.74
CA LYS A 211 22.73 11.69 14.86
C LYS A 211 22.61 10.75 13.65
N VAL A 212 22.81 11.27 12.43
CA VAL A 212 22.79 10.44 11.22
C VAL A 212 23.96 9.44 11.22
N VAL A 213 25.17 9.89 11.54
CA VAL A 213 26.36 9.02 11.61
C VAL A 213 26.18 7.93 12.67
N ASP A 214 25.70 8.28 13.85
CA ASP A 214 25.46 7.31 14.93
C ASP A 214 24.40 6.27 14.54
N ASN A 215 23.34 6.67 13.84
CA ASN A 215 22.33 5.74 13.34
C ASN A 215 22.89 4.76 12.28
N PHE A 216 23.79 5.20 11.40
CA PHE A 216 24.45 4.30 10.45
C PHE A 216 25.32 3.27 11.16
N LEU A 217 26.15 3.70 12.13
CA LEU A 217 26.99 2.80 12.93
C LEU A 217 26.16 1.78 13.70
N ARG A 218 25.06 2.20 14.34
CA ARG A 218 24.17 1.27 15.09
C ARG A 218 23.44 0.28 14.18
N SER A 219 23.08 0.70 12.97
CA SER A 219 22.27 -0.13 12.06
C SER A 219 23.11 -1.08 11.19
N GLY A 220 24.43 -0.86 11.09
CA GLY A 220 25.32 -1.63 10.22
C GLY A 220 25.09 -1.36 8.72
N ASN A 221 24.24 -0.40 8.36
CA ASN A 221 24.00 -0.06 6.96
C ASN A 221 25.17 0.76 6.41
N LYS A 222 25.50 0.55 5.13
CA LYS A 222 26.52 1.35 4.45
C LYS A 222 25.89 2.61 3.83
N PRO A 223 26.50 3.80 3.95
CA PRO A 223 25.97 5.03 3.36
C PRO A 223 25.79 4.98 1.83
N GLU A 224 26.69 4.26 1.15
CA GLU A 224 26.66 4.05 -0.30
C GLU A 224 25.37 3.38 -0.81
N TRP A 225 24.63 2.66 0.05
CA TRP A 225 23.34 2.05 -0.31
C TRP A 225 22.23 3.08 -0.55
N MET A 226 22.44 4.36 -0.21
CA MET A 226 21.53 5.44 -0.61
C MET A 226 21.58 5.73 -2.11
N VAL A 227 22.59 5.23 -2.82
CA VAL A 227 22.75 5.34 -4.27
C VAL A 227 22.44 3.98 -4.90
N LEU A 228 21.38 3.93 -5.69
CA LEU A 228 20.87 2.73 -6.33
C LEU A 228 21.72 2.36 -7.55
N LYS A 229 22.18 1.10 -7.59
CA LYS A 229 22.77 0.47 -8.79
C LYS A 229 21.78 -0.48 -9.48
N VAL A 230 20.78 -0.92 -8.73
CA VAL A 230 19.75 -1.88 -9.15
C VAL A 230 18.41 -1.37 -8.64
N ILE A 231 17.37 -1.50 -9.46
CA ILE A 231 16.00 -1.18 -9.06
C ILE A 231 15.17 -2.47 -9.09
N PRO A 232 14.53 -2.86 -7.97
CA PRO A 232 13.61 -3.98 -7.98
C PRO A 232 12.33 -3.63 -8.75
N VAL A 233 11.82 -4.59 -9.51
CA VAL A 233 10.56 -4.49 -10.25
C VAL A 233 9.50 -5.27 -9.48
N ILE A 234 8.44 -4.57 -9.09
CA ILE A 234 7.32 -5.15 -8.34
C ILE A 234 6.65 -6.26 -9.18
N PRO A 235 6.12 -7.32 -8.54
CA PRO A 235 5.42 -8.39 -9.25
C PRO A 235 4.27 -7.87 -10.14
N PRO A 236 4.03 -8.47 -11.32
CA PRO A 236 3.10 -7.95 -12.32
C PRO A 236 1.65 -7.88 -11.84
N ASP A 237 1.23 -8.77 -10.94
CA ASP A 237 -0.14 -8.80 -10.44
C ASP A 237 -0.48 -7.59 -9.53
N PHE A 238 0.53 -6.88 -9.01
CA PHE A 238 0.35 -5.60 -8.32
C PHE A 238 0.31 -4.39 -9.25
N ARG A 239 0.60 -4.59 -10.54
CA ARG A 239 0.57 -3.60 -11.61
C ARG A 239 -0.11 -4.18 -12.86
N PRO A 240 -1.37 -4.63 -12.73
CA PRO A 240 -2.01 -5.42 -13.77
C PRO A 240 -2.26 -4.59 -15.04
N MET A 241 -2.37 -5.30 -16.15
CA MET A 241 -2.86 -4.78 -17.42
C MET A 241 -4.10 -5.59 -17.77
N VAL A 242 -5.28 -5.00 -17.66
CA VAL A 242 -6.56 -5.70 -17.80
C VAL A 242 -7.25 -5.20 -19.05
N GLN A 243 -7.74 -6.12 -19.87
CA GLN A 243 -8.58 -5.78 -21.00
C GLN A 243 -9.99 -5.47 -20.50
N LEU A 244 -10.49 -4.28 -20.82
CA LEU A 244 -11.88 -3.91 -20.59
C LEU A 244 -12.77 -4.49 -21.71
N GLU A 245 -14.08 -4.54 -21.46
CA GLU A 245 -15.06 -5.02 -22.44
C GLU A 245 -15.00 -4.27 -23.78
N SER A 246 -14.57 -3.01 -23.77
CA SER A 246 -14.34 -2.19 -24.96
C SER A 246 -13.12 -2.59 -25.81
N GLY A 247 -12.36 -3.60 -25.38
CA GLY A 247 -11.09 -4.01 -26.02
C GLY A 247 -9.89 -3.12 -25.66
N ILE A 248 -10.11 -2.02 -24.93
CA ILE A 248 -9.05 -1.15 -24.42
C ILE A 248 -8.37 -1.79 -23.22
N PHE A 249 -7.04 -1.68 -23.14
CA PHE A 249 -6.28 -2.13 -21.97
C PHE A 249 -6.20 -1.03 -20.92
N ALA A 250 -6.74 -1.31 -19.73
CA ALA A 250 -6.47 -0.55 -18.52
C ALA A 250 -5.06 -0.91 -18.01
N ASN A 251 -4.14 0.04 -18.08
CA ASN A 251 -2.77 -0.12 -17.62
C ASN A 251 -2.54 0.57 -16.27
N SER A 252 -1.75 -0.05 -15.40
CA SER A 252 -1.26 0.61 -14.19
C SER A 252 -0.20 1.66 -14.51
N ASP A 253 -0.33 2.86 -13.91
CA ASP A 253 0.64 3.97 -14.04
C ASP A 253 2.10 3.55 -13.77
N LEU A 254 2.30 2.58 -12.86
CA LEU A 254 3.64 2.04 -12.55
C LEU A 254 4.32 1.42 -13.76
N ASN A 255 3.56 0.76 -14.64
CA ASN A 255 4.12 0.15 -15.84
C ASN A 255 4.71 1.22 -16.76
N ASP A 256 4.07 2.38 -16.88
CA ASP A 256 4.58 3.48 -17.71
C ASP A 256 5.84 4.11 -17.11
N LEU A 257 5.90 4.26 -15.79
CA LEU A 257 7.11 4.70 -15.08
C LEU A 257 8.26 3.71 -15.28
N TYR A 258 8.02 2.41 -15.13
CA TYR A 258 9.03 1.38 -15.40
C TYR A 258 9.49 1.37 -16.87
N ARG A 259 8.56 1.52 -17.82
CA ARG A 259 8.91 1.59 -19.25
C ARG A 259 9.83 2.77 -19.53
N ARG A 260 9.56 3.94 -18.94
CA ARG A 260 10.43 5.12 -19.08
C ARG A 260 11.85 4.85 -18.56
N ILE A 261 11.98 4.23 -17.38
CA ILE A 261 13.29 3.88 -16.81
C ILE A 261 14.05 2.92 -17.73
N ILE A 262 13.41 1.84 -18.19
CA ILE A 262 14.07 0.83 -19.04
C ILE A 262 14.50 1.45 -20.36
N ASN A 263 13.64 2.25 -21.01
CA ASN A 263 13.99 2.94 -22.26
C ASN A 263 15.20 3.87 -22.09
N ARG A 264 15.21 4.70 -21.04
CA ARG A 264 16.34 5.61 -20.73
C ARG A 264 17.61 4.85 -20.40
N ASN A 265 17.48 3.77 -19.62
CA ASN A 265 18.60 2.92 -19.24
C ASN A 265 19.23 2.21 -20.44
N ASN A 266 18.43 1.64 -21.35
CA ASN A 266 18.92 0.98 -22.55
C ASN A 266 19.55 1.98 -23.53
N ARG A 267 18.95 3.17 -23.68
CA ARG A 267 19.52 4.27 -24.46
C ARG A 267 20.87 4.71 -23.90
N LEU A 268 21.00 4.83 -22.58
CA LEU A 268 22.27 5.16 -21.93
C LEU A 268 23.33 4.08 -22.14
N LYS A 269 22.98 2.79 -22.06
CA LYS A 269 23.92 1.68 -22.38
C LYS A 269 24.44 1.80 -23.81
N TYR A 270 23.55 1.99 -24.77
CA TYR A 270 23.92 2.17 -26.17
C TYR A 270 24.84 3.39 -26.39
N LEU A 271 24.51 4.54 -25.77
CA LEU A 271 25.34 5.75 -25.87
C LEU A 271 26.74 5.58 -25.28
N LEU A 272 26.88 4.76 -24.22
CA LEU A 272 28.18 4.42 -23.63
C LEU A 272 28.99 3.48 -24.54
N GLU A 273 28.33 2.51 -25.18
CA GLU A 273 28.96 1.56 -26.10
C GLU A 273 29.53 2.26 -27.35
N ILE A 274 28.80 3.23 -27.91
CA ILE A 274 29.25 3.99 -29.08
C ILE A 274 30.26 5.12 -28.75
N GLY A 275 30.56 5.33 -27.46
CA GLY A 275 31.46 6.42 -27.04
C GLY A 275 30.91 7.82 -27.33
N ALA A 276 29.61 8.06 -27.14
CA ALA A 276 28.98 9.34 -27.43
C ALA A 276 29.62 10.51 -26.64
N PRO A 277 29.53 11.75 -27.15
CA PRO A 277 30.04 12.93 -26.45
C PRO A 277 29.52 13.06 -25.01
N ARG A 278 30.39 13.56 -24.12
CA ARG A 278 30.13 13.66 -22.66
C ARG A 278 28.83 14.40 -22.32
N ILE A 279 28.50 15.46 -23.06
CA ILE A 279 27.29 16.27 -22.84
C ILE A 279 26.02 15.41 -23.05
N ILE A 280 26.00 14.58 -24.09
CA ILE A 280 24.88 13.69 -24.39
C ILE A 280 24.74 12.63 -23.30
N ILE A 281 25.86 12.05 -22.85
CA ILE A 281 25.87 11.07 -21.76
C ILE A 281 25.37 11.69 -20.45
N GLN A 282 25.82 12.91 -20.11
CA GLN A 282 25.37 13.63 -18.91
C GLN A 282 23.88 13.93 -18.95
N ASN A 283 23.37 14.36 -20.11
CA ASN A 283 21.94 14.60 -20.27
C ASN A 283 21.13 13.29 -20.13
N GLU A 284 21.57 12.17 -20.71
CA GLU A 284 20.85 10.90 -20.57
C GLU A 284 20.93 10.36 -19.13
N LYS A 285 22.06 10.54 -18.43
CA LYS A 285 22.17 10.25 -16.99
C LYS A 285 21.21 11.10 -16.15
N LYS A 286 21.06 12.39 -16.46
CA LYS A 286 20.08 13.29 -15.83
C LYS A 286 18.64 12.81 -16.08
N MET A 287 18.32 12.45 -17.32
CA MET A 287 17.00 11.92 -17.68
C MET A 287 16.70 10.59 -16.97
N LEU A 288 17.70 9.72 -16.81
CA LEU A 288 17.57 8.48 -16.06
C LEU A 288 17.31 8.75 -14.57
N GLN A 289 18.05 9.69 -13.95
CA GLN A 289 17.82 10.12 -12.57
C GLN A 289 16.38 10.61 -12.37
N GLN A 290 15.88 11.49 -13.25
CA GLN A 290 14.51 12.00 -13.18
C GLN A 290 13.46 10.90 -13.38
N ALA A 291 13.69 9.93 -14.27
CA ALA A 291 12.78 8.81 -14.47
C ALA A 291 12.68 7.91 -13.24
N VAL A 292 13.79 7.68 -12.54
CA VAL A 292 13.82 6.91 -11.29
C VAL A 292 13.20 7.71 -10.15
N ASP A 293 13.46 9.01 -10.06
CA ASP A 293 12.84 9.89 -9.08
C ASP A 293 11.30 9.80 -9.17
N ALA A 294 10.76 9.89 -10.39
CA ALA A 294 9.32 9.79 -10.64
C ALA A 294 8.70 8.43 -10.29
N LEU A 295 9.48 7.34 -10.32
CA LEU A 295 9.00 6.02 -9.85
C LEU A 295 8.70 6.04 -8.34
N PHE A 296 9.53 6.72 -7.55
CA PHE A 296 9.39 6.78 -6.10
C PHE A 296 8.48 7.92 -5.63
N GLU A 297 8.59 9.11 -6.23
CA GLU A 297 7.76 10.28 -5.96
C GLU A 297 7.57 11.10 -7.25
N ASN A 298 6.34 11.21 -7.75
CA ASN A 298 6.06 11.93 -8.99
C ASN A 298 5.32 13.24 -8.74
N GLU A 299 4.25 13.23 -7.93
CA GLU A 299 3.40 14.41 -7.70
C GLU A 299 4.14 15.59 -7.07
N ASN A 300 5.18 15.32 -6.26
CA ASN A 300 5.95 16.34 -5.57
C ASN A 300 7.18 16.84 -6.37
N LEU A 301 7.36 16.38 -7.61
CA LEU A 301 8.43 16.87 -8.46
C LEU A 301 8.06 18.23 -9.08
N PRO A 302 9.03 19.12 -9.33
CA PRO A 302 8.75 20.39 -10.02
C PRO A 302 8.10 20.20 -11.41
N GLN A 303 8.44 19.10 -12.08
CA GLN A 303 7.85 18.69 -13.36
C GLN A 303 7.41 17.24 -13.24
N PRO A 304 6.14 16.98 -12.86
CA PRO A 304 5.62 15.63 -12.76
C PRO A 304 5.45 15.01 -14.14
N ILE A 305 5.66 13.70 -14.23
CA ILE A 305 5.37 12.93 -15.43
C ILE A 305 3.86 12.76 -15.55
N LEU A 306 3.30 13.33 -16.61
CA LEU A 306 1.87 13.24 -16.91
C LEU A 306 1.57 11.99 -17.77
N GLY A 307 0.40 11.40 -17.53
CA GLY A 307 -0.19 10.35 -18.36
C GLY A 307 -1.01 10.93 -19.52
N SER A 308 -1.62 10.05 -20.32
CA SER A 308 -2.40 10.46 -21.51
C SER A 308 -3.59 11.37 -21.20
N ALA A 309 -4.14 11.29 -19.98
CA ALA A 309 -5.26 12.12 -19.52
C ALA A 309 -4.81 13.44 -18.87
N GLY A 310 -3.55 13.85 -19.02
CA GLY A 310 -3.00 15.08 -18.43
C GLY A 310 -2.81 15.05 -16.91
N ARG A 311 -3.28 14.01 -16.21
CA ARG A 311 -3.03 13.79 -14.78
C ARG A 311 -1.60 13.28 -14.52
N PRO A 312 -0.98 13.61 -13.38
CA PRO A 312 0.27 12.99 -12.97
C PRO A 312 0.08 11.48 -12.77
N LEU A 313 1.09 10.70 -13.18
CA LEU A 313 1.13 9.27 -12.95
C LEU A 313 1.36 8.96 -11.47
N LYS A 314 0.65 7.97 -10.93
CA LYS A 314 0.81 7.57 -9.53
C LYS A 314 2.13 6.83 -9.28
N SER A 315 2.94 7.34 -8.37
CA SER A 315 4.23 6.76 -7.96
C SER A 315 4.10 5.73 -6.83
N LEU A 316 5.19 5.01 -6.51
CA LEU A 316 5.22 4.04 -5.39
C LEU A 316 4.92 4.69 -4.04
N GLY A 317 5.42 5.91 -3.80
CA GLY A 317 5.16 6.64 -2.57
C GLY A 317 3.68 7.02 -2.40
N GLU A 318 3.02 7.39 -3.49
CA GLU A 318 1.60 7.80 -3.51
C GLU A 318 0.65 6.61 -3.35
N ILE A 319 1.00 5.43 -3.87
CA ILE A 319 0.21 4.21 -3.65
C ILE A 319 0.13 3.87 -2.16
N ILE A 320 1.17 4.20 -1.39
CA ILE A 320 1.27 3.86 0.03
C ILE A 320 0.63 4.94 0.91
N LYS A 321 0.83 6.22 0.58
CA LYS A 321 0.43 7.38 1.39
C LYS A 321 -0.95 7.91 1.02
N GLY A 322 -1.50 8.78 1.88
CA GLY A 322 -2.75 9.50 1.62
C GLY A 322 -4.02 8.73 2.01
N LYS A 323 -5.19 9.36 1.77
CA LYS A 323 -6.51 8.80 2.11
C LYS A 323 -6.84 7.57 1.25
N GLN A 324 -6.50 7.62 -0.04
CA GLN A 324 -6.62 6.49 -0.97
C GLN A 324 -5.40 5.55 -0.96
N GLY A 325 -4.46 5.77 -0.04
CA GLY A 325 -3.26 4.94 0.07
C GLY A 325 -3.56 3.60 0.75
N ARG A 326 -2.68 2.61 0.51
CA ARG A 326 -2.83 1.24 1.04
C ARG A 326 -3.05 1.17 2.54
N PHE A 327 -2.36 1.98 3.35
CA PHE A 327 -2.49 1.93 4.81
C PHE A 327 -3.88 2.29 5.29
N ARG A 328 -4.46 3.39 4.81
CA ARG A 328 -5.77 3.86 5.27
C ARG A 328 -6.92 3.10 4.60
N GLN A 329 -6.85 2.93 3.28
CA GLN A 329 -7.98 2.40 2.53
C GLN A 329 -8.09 0.87 2.53
N ASN A 330 -6.97 0.14 2.57
CA ASN A 330 -6.96 -1.32 2.38
C ASN A 330 -6.53 -2.11 3.63
N LEU A 331 -5.69 -1.53 4.49
CA LEU A 331 -5.27 -2.20 5.74
C LEU A 331 -6.27 -1.93 6.86
N LEU A 332 -6.63 -0.65 7.09
CA LEU A 332 -7.61 -0.25 8.10
C LEU A 332 -9.05 -0.34 7.57
N GLY A 333 -9.28 0.13 6.34
CA GLY A 333 -10.52 -0.11 5.63
C GLY A 333 -10.48 -1.46 4.93
N LYS A 334 -11.47 -2.32 5.17
CA LYS A 334 -11.68 -3.53 4.37
C LYS A 334 -13.16 -3.65 4.06
N ARG A 335 -13.45 -4.02 2.82
CA ARG A 335 -14.76 -4.58 2.51
C ARG A 335 -14.77 -5.99 3.06
N VAL A 336 -15.83 -6.32 3.76
CA VAL A 336 -16.02 -7.61 4.41
C VAL A 336 -17.19 -8.33 3.74
N ASP A 337 -17.08 -9.64 3.66
CA ASP A 337 -18.21 -10.49 3.28
C ASP A 337 -19.17 -10.63 4.48
N TYR A 338 -20.33 -11.28 4.28
CA TYR A 338 -21.36 -11.43 5.33
C TYR A 338 -21.84 -10.10 5.91
N SER A 339 -22.06 -9.14 5.01
CA SER A 339 -22.63 -7.84 5.36
C SER A 339 -23.76 -7.46 4.41
N GLY A 340 -24.76 -6.75 4.92
CA GLY A 340 -25.92 -6.25 4.19
C GLY A 340 -26.16 -4.78 4.48
N ARG A 341 -26.99 -4.11 3.69
CA ARG A 341 -27.45 -2.74 3.96
C ARG A 341 -28.89 -2.59 3.50
N ALA A 342 -29.73 -1.99 4.34
CA ALA A 342 -31.09 -1.60 3.98
C ALA A 342 -31.49 -0.30 4.70
N VAL A 343 -32.61 0.27 4.25
CA VAL A 343 -33.27 1.40 4.91
C VAL A 343 -33.84 0.93 6.25
N ILE A 344 -33.80 1.78 7.26
CA ILE A 344 -34.40 1.50 8.57
C ILE A 344 -35.82 2.04 8.67
N ILE A 345 -36.67 1.31 9.38
CA ILE A 345 -38.04 1.68 9.73
C ILE A 345 -38.26 1.46 11.24
N PRO A 346 -39.23 2.15 11.85
CA PRO A 346 -39.52 1.96 13.28
C PRO A 346 -40.10 0.55 13.53
N GLY A 347 -39.53 -0.16 14.50
CA GLY A 347 -40.06 -1.42 15.03
C GLY A 347 -40.52 -1.25 16.47
N PRO A 348 -41.67 -0.61 16.74
CA PRO A 348 -42.10 -0.26 18.09
C PRO A 348 -42.52 -1.47 18.94
N HIS A 349 -42.76 -2.63 18.32
CA HIS A 349 -43.15 -3.87 18.99
C HIS A 349 -41.97 -4.77 19.40
N LEU A 350 -40.76 -4.42 18.98
CA LEU A 350 -39.55 -5.19 19.27
C LEU A 350 -39.11 -4.97 20.72
N GLU A 351 -38.42 -5.95 21.30
CA GLU A 351 -37.68 -5.71 22.53
C GLU A 351 -36.43 -4.87 22.24
N PHE A 352 -35.86 -4.24 23.27
CA PHE A 352 -34.71 -3.35 23.10
C PHE A 352 -33.46 -4.06 22.56
N SER A 353 -33.28 -5.34 22.90
CA SER A 353 -32.22 -6.21 22.36
C SER A 353 -32.49 -6.74 20.96
N GLN A 354 -33.68 -6.54 20.40
CA GLN A 354 -34.08 -7.15 19.13
C GLN A 354 -34.01 -6.16 17.97
N CYS A 355 -33.82 -6.69 16.77
CA CYS A 355 -33.99 -5.95 15.53
C CYS A 355 -34.71 -6.79 14.47
N GLY A 356 -35.52 -6.17 13.62
CA GLY A 356 -36.15 -6.88 12.50
C GLY A 356 -35.21 -6.91 11.30
N ILE A 357 -34.89 -8.10 10.81
CA ILE A 357 -34.07 -8.32 9.61
C ILE A 357 -34.96 -8.92 8.51
N PRO A 358 -34.97 -8.33 7.30
CA PRO A 358 -35.68 -8.89 6.16
C PRO A 358 -35.28 -10.33 5.86
N GLU A 359 -36.25 -11.20 5.64
CA GLU A 359 -36.05 -12.62 5.31
C GLU A 359 -35.06 -12.84 4.15
N LYS A 360 -35.19 -12.09 3.07
CA LYS A 360 -34.29 -12.18 1.91
C LYS A 360 -32.86 -11.83 2.27
N MET A 361 -32.67 -10.83 3.14
CA MET A 361 -31.35 -10.41 3.61
C MET A 361 -30.76 -11.48 4.53
N ALA A 362 -31.55 -11.98 5.47
CA ALA A 362 -31.14 -13.04 6.38
C ALA A 362 -30.72 -14.30 5.59
N LEU A 363 -31.51 -14.72 4.60
CA LEU A 363 -31.19 -15.88 3.78
C LEU A 363 -29.82 -15.77 3.08
N GLU A 364 -29.46 -14.59 2.57
CA GLU A 364 -28.14 -14.38 1.95
C GLU A 364 -27.00 -14.31 2.97
N LEU A 365 -27.21 -13.64 4.11
CA LEU A 365 -26.20 -13.53 5.17
C LEU A 365 -25.90 -14.89 5.81
N PHE A 366 -26.94 -15.69 6.07
CA PHE A 366 -26.85 -16.97 6.75
C PHE A 366 -26.74 -18.16 5.79
N ARG A 367 -26.64 -17.93 4.48
CA ARG A 367 -26.64 -18.96 3.43
C ARG A 367 -25.75 -20.17 3.75
N PRO A 368 -24.47 -20.04 4.18
CA PRO A 368 -23.64 -21.22 4.47
C PRO A 368 -24.12 -22.03 5.67
N PHE A 369 -24.73 -21.40 6.67
CA PHE A 369 -25.26 -22.06 7.86
C PHE A 369 -26.53 -22.86 7.50
N VAL A 370 -27.42 -22.25 6.72
CA VAL A 370 -28.61 -22.92 6.17
C VAL A 370 -28.21 -24.12 5.30
N LEU A 371 -27.21 -23.94 4.42
CA LEU A 371 -26.66 -25.04 3.61
C LEU A 371 -26.17 -26.20 4.49
N ALA A 372 -25.45 -25.91 5.57
CA ALA A 372 -24.90 -26.92 6.47
C ALA A 372 -26.01 -27.69 7.22
N GLU A 373 -27.07 -26.99 7.64
CA GLU A 373 -28.18 -27.61 8.37
C GLU A 373 -29.01 -28.53 7.47
N ILE A 374 -29.32 -28.10 6.23
CA ILE A 374 -30.08 -28.93 5.27
C ILE A 374 -29.32 -30.23 4.94
N LEU A 375 -27.98 -30.13 4.79
CA LEU A 375 -27.14 -31.32 4.57
C LEU A 375 -27.12 -32.24 5.79
N ARG A 376 -27.13 -31.68 7.02
CA ARG A 376 -27.15 -32.46 8.26
C ARG A 376 -28.45 -33.23 8.44
N GLU A 377 -29.58 -32.64 8.07
CA GLU A 377 -30.90 -33.30 8.13
C GLU A 377 -31.15 -34.30 6.99
N GLY A 378 -30.23 -34.40 6.03
CA GLY A 378 -30.26 -35.43 4.99
C GLY A 378 -31.33 -35.23 3.91
N LYS A 379 -32.03 -34.08 3.86
CA LYS A 379 -33.02 -33.79 2.81
C LYS A 379 -32.39 -33.55 1.43
N ALA A 380 -31.10 -33.22 1.38
CA ALA A 380 -30.35 -33.13 0.13
C ALA A 380 -28.92 -33.65 0.33
N GLU A 381 -28.44 -34.44 -0.64
CA GLU A 381 -27.13 -35.09 -0.57
C GLU A 381 -25.99 -34.22 -1.14
N THR A 382 -26.33 -33.18 -1.92
CA THR A 382 -25.33 -32.37 -2.63
C THR A 382 -25.64 -30.89 -2.54
N ILE A 383 -24.59 -30.06 -2.45
CA ILE A 383 -24.68 -28.59 -2.38
C ILE A 383 -25.53 -28.01 -3.52
N LYS A 384 -25.45 -28.60 -4.72
CA LYS A 384 -26.26 -28.16 -5.88
C LYS A 384 -27.75 -28.30 -5.62
N ARG A 385 -28.21 -29.46 -5.16
CA ARG A 385 -29.63 -29.68 -4.84
C ARG A 385 -30.10 -28.75 -3.72
N VAL A 386 -29.25 -28.47 -2.73
CA VAL A 386 -29.59 -27.50 -1.68
C VAL A 386 -29.76 -26.09 -2.24
N ASN A 387 -28.85 -25.65 -3.12
CA ASN A 387 -29.00 -24.36 -3.80
C ASN A 387 -30.30 -24.31 -4.63
N ASP A 388 -30.65 -25.40 -5.31
CA ASP A 388 -31.92 -25.47 -6.06
C ASP A 388 -33.15 -25.32 -5.13
N LEU A 389 -33.10 -25.88 -3.91
CA LEU A 389 -34.17 -25.72 -2.91
C LEU A 389 -34.27 -24.28 -2.40
N ILE A 390 -33.13 -23.63 -2.16
CA ILE A 390 -33.05 -22.22 -1.75
C ILE A 390 -33.60 -21.31 -2.87
N GLU A 391 -33.23 -21.57 -4.13
CA GLU A 391 -33.72 -20.80 -5.28
C GLU A 391 -35.23 -20.97 -5.48
N LYS A 392 -35.76 -22.17 -5.23
CA LYS A 392 -37.20 -22.47 -5.29
C LYS A 392 -38.00 -21.94 -4.09
N ARG A 393 -37.33 -21.40 -3.06
CA ARG A 393 -37.96 -20.91 -1.81
C ARG A 393 -38.87 -21.95 -1.16
N ASP A 394 -38.38 -23.17 -1.05
CA ASP A 394 -39.09 -24.25 -0.37
C ASP A 394 -39.43 -23.82 1.08
N PRO A 395 -40.68 -24.00 1.58
CA PRO A 395 -41.08 -23.65 2.94
C PRO A 395 -40.12 -24.15 4.03
N PHE A 396 -39.52 -25.31 3.81
CA PHE A 396 -38.57 -25.91 4.74
C PHE A 396 -37.28 -25.08 4.93
N VAL A 397 -36.87 -24.29 3.92
CA VAL A 397 -35.70 -23.42 4.03
C VAL A 397 -35.95 -22.30 5.05
N TRP A 398 -37.18 -21.81 5.14
CA TRP A 398 -37.56 -20.75 6.09
C TRP A 398 -37.58 -21.26 7.53
N GLU A 399 -38.10 -22.48 7.76
CA GLU A 399 -38.06 -23.14 9.07
C GLU A 399 -36.61 -23.31 9.58
N ILE A 400 -35.69 -23.70 8.69
CA ILE A 400 -34.27 -23.80 9.02
C ILE A 400 -33.66 -22.42 9.26
N LEU A 401 -34.02 -21.43 8.45
CA LEU A 401 -33.51 -20.07 8.61
C LEU A 401 -33.89 -19.50 9.97
N GLU A 402 -35.14 -19.64 10.40
CA GLU A 402 -35.60 -19.21 11.73
C GLU A 402 -34.74 -19.82 12.84
N ARG A 403 -34.53 -21.14 12.81
CA ARG A 403 -33.69 -21.86 13.78
C ARG A 403 -32.23 -21.43 13.77
N VAL A 404 -31.67 -21.12 12.60
CA VAL A 404 -30.26 -20.70 12.46
C VAL A 404 -30.05 -19.26 12.94
N VAL A 405 -31.06 -18.42 12.76
CA VAL A 405 -31.06 -17.01 13.16
C VAL A 405 -31.31 -16.87 14.66
N GLU A 406 -32.06 -17.80 15.25
CA GLU A 406 -32.27 -17.90 16.69
C GLU A 406 -30.93 -17.99 17.45
N ASP A 407 -30.79 -17.16 18.48
CA ASP A 407 -29.58 -17.02 19.31
C ASP A 407 -28.29 -16.64 18.54
N HIS A 408 -28.39 -16.16 17.29
CA HIS A 408 -27.25 -15.63 16.53
C HIS A 408 -27.33 -14.11 16.37
N PRO A 409 -26.58 -13.31 17.18
CA PRO A 409 -26.68 -11.86 17.15
C PRO A 409 -26.10 -11.27 15.86
N VAL A 410 -26.63 -10.12 15.44
CA VAL A 410 -26.14 -9.34 14.30
C VAL A 410 -25.66 -7.96 14.76
N LEU A 411 -24.67 -7.41 14.07
CA LEU A 411 -24.16 -6.07 14.36
C LEU A 411 -24.79 -5.05 13.41
N LEU A 412 -25.52 -4.07 13.97
CA LEU A 412 -26.00 -2.90 13.22
C LEU A 412 -25.00 -1.75 13.34
N ASN A 413 -24.75 -1.08 12.23
CA ASN A 413 -23.87 0.09 12.15
C ASN A 413 -24.47 1.17 11.26
N ARG A 414 -24.44 2.42 11.73
CA ARG A 414 -24.78 3.59 10.93
C ARG A 414 -23.54 4.43 10.61
N ALA A 415 -23.41 4.81 9.34
CA ALA A 415 -22.37 5.74 8.91
C ALA A 415 -22.92 7.18 8.98
N PRO A 416 -22.17 8.16 9.51
CA PRO A 416 -20.83 8.06 10.08
C PRO A 416 -20.82 7.55 11.54
N THR A 417 -19.91 6.62 11.86
CA THR A 417 -19.72 6.13 13.24
C THR A 417 -18.85 7.11 14.04
N LEU A 418 -19.46 7.92 14.91
CA LEU A 418 -18.75 8.94 15.70
C LEU A 418 -18.19 8.41 17.03
N HIS A 419 -18.87 7.44 17.63
CA HIS A 419 -18.51 6.83 18.91
C HIS A 419 -18.91 5.35 18.94
N ARG A 420 -18.48 4.62 19.98
CA ARG A 420 -18.71 3.17 20.07
C ARG A 420 -20.18 2.74 19.95
N LEU A 421 -21.11 3.55 20.45
CA LEU A 421 -22.56 3.23 20.40
C LEU A 421 -23.15 3.28 18.98
N GLY A 422 -22.40 3.77 17.99
CA GLY A 422 -22.82 3.69 16.59
C GLY A 422 -22.68 2.28 15.99
N ILE A 423 -22.19 1.31 16.77
CA ILE A 423 -22.21 -0.12 16.45
C ILE A 423 -22.74 -0.86 17.68
N GLN A 424 -23.85 -1.58 17.54
CA GLN A 424 -24.43 -2.40 18.60
C GLN A 424 -24.86 -3.76 18.05
N ALA A 425 -24.87 -4.76 18.92
CA ALA A 425 -25.41 -6.07 18.62
C ALA A 425 -26.90 -6.14 18.97
N PHE A 426 -27.65 -6.85 18.15
CA PHE A 426 -29.07 -7.12 18.34
C PHE A 426 -29.37 -8.58 18.01
N GLN A 427 -30.40 -9.13 18.65
CA GLN A 427 -30.96 -10.42 18.30
C GLN A 427 -31.89 -10.22 17.08
N PRO A 428 -31.58 -10.83 15.93
CA PRO A 428 -32.41 -10.70 14.75
C PRO A 428 -33.75 -11.44 14.90
N ILE A 429 -34.83 -10.78 14.47
CA ILE A 429 -36.15 -11.36 14.22
C ILE A 429 -36.42 -11.25 12.73
N LEU A 430 -36.89 -12.33 12.12
CA LEU A 430 -37.26 -12.32 10.71
C LEU A 430 -38.53 -11.48 10.52
N VAL A 431 -38.48 -10.55 9.56
CA VAL A 431 -39.62 -9.70 9.22
C VAL A 431 -39.86 -9.73 7.72
N ASP A 432 -41.14 -9.57 7.36
CA ASP A 432 -41.56 -9.36 5.98
C ASP A 432 -41.06 -8.01 5.44
N GLY A 433 -40.81 -7.97 4.13
CA GLY A 433 -40.38 -6.78 3.42
C GLY A 433 -38.88 -6.71 3.17
N ASP A 434 -38.36 -5.50 2.93
CA ASP A 434 -36.97 -5.26 2.53
C ASP A 434 -36.24 -4.23 3.44
N ALA A 435 -36.89 -3.78 4.52
CA ALA A 435 -36.38 -2.77 5.45
C ALA A 435 -36.03 -3.35 6.83
N ILE A 436 -35.01 -2.81 7.47
CA ILE A 436 -34.60 -3.23 8.82
C ILE A 436 -35.47 -2.50 9.83
N GLN A 437 -36.06 -3.23 10.78
CA GLN A 437 -36.79 -2.62 11.89
C GLN A 437 -35.85 -2.37 13.07
N LEU A 438 -35.83 -1.13 13.56
CA LEU A 438 -35.03 -0.72 14.70
C LEU A 438 -35.93 -0.23 15.84
N HIS A 439 -35.56 -0.59 17.07
CA HIS A 439 -36.23 -0.09 18.26
C HIS A 439 -36.06 1.45 18.39
N PRO A 440 -37.13 2.24 18.56
CA PRO A 440 -37.06 3.71 18.59
C PRO A 440 -36.08 4.29 19.62
N LEU A 441 -35.96 3.68 20.80
CA LEU A 441 -35.00 4.12 21.83
C LEU A 441 -33.52 3.95 21.43
N ALA A 442 -33.22 3.06 20.47
CA ALA A 442 -31.85 2.89 19.98
C ALA A 442 -31.44 4.01 19.02
N CYS A 443 -32.41 4.72 18.41
CA CYS A 443 -32.14 5.77 17.42
C CYS A 443 -31.23 6.89 17.94
N ALA A 444 -31.39 7.29 19.21
CA ALA A 444 -30.54 8.30 19.85
C ALA A 444 -29.07 7.88 19.86
N ALA A 445 -28.78 6.59 20.14
CA ALA A 445 -27.43 6.06 20.12
C ALA A 445 -26.82 6.01 18.71
N PHE A 446 -27.62 5.74 17.68
CA PHE A 446 -27.14 5.77 16.30
C PHE A 446 -27.16 7.17 15.67
N ASN A 447 -27.72 8.16 16.38
CA ASN A 447 -28.08 9.46 15.84
C ASN A 447 -28.90 9.35 14.54
N ALA A 448 -29.83 8.39 14.51
CA ALA A 448 -30.61 8.00 13.35
C ALA A 448 -32.05 8.50 13.43
N ASP A 449 -32.66 8.72 12.29
CA ASP A 449 -34.09 8.97 12.11
C ASP A 449 -34.66 8.05 11.02
N PHE A 450 -35.95 8.18 10.72
CA PHE A 450 -36.66 7.28 9.80
C PHE A 450 -37.05 7.98 8.49
N ASP A 451 -36.24 8.92 8.01
CA ASP A 451 -36.51 9.71 6.80
C ASP A 451 -35.88 9.12 5.51
N GLY A 452 -35.22 7.97 5.62
CA GLY A 452 -34.47 7.32 4.53
C GLY A 452 -33.08 6.85 4.93
N ASP A 453 -32.69 7.05 6.19
CA ASP A 453 -31.47 6.53 6.78
C ASP A 453 -31.28 5.01 6.53
N GLN A 454 -30.02 4.62 6.37
CA GLN A 454 -29.63 3.24 6.07
C GLN A 454 -28.64 2.71 7.11
N MET A 455 -28.81 1.45 7.49
CA MET A 455 -27.87 0.75 8.38
C MET A 455 -27.24 -0.44 7.67
N ALA A 456 -25.98 -0.68 8.01
CA ALA A 456 -25.25 -1.87 7.60
C ALA A 456 -25.36 -2.96 8.68
N VAL A 457 -25.63 -4.18 8.25
CA VAL A 457 -25.69 -5.37 9.09
C VAL A 457 -24.43 -6.19 8.87
N HIS A 458 -23.82 -6.72 9.93
CA HIS A 458 -22.67 -7.63 9.84
C HIS A 458 -22.90 -8.85 10.71
N LEU A 459 -22.50 -10.03 10.21
CA LEU A 459 -22.69 -11.29 10.92
C LEU A 459 -21.39 -11.75 11.60
N PRO A 460 -21.35 -11.86 12.95
CA PRO A 460 -20.23 -12.49 13.65
C PRO A 460 -20.19 -14.00 13.35
N LEU A 461 -19.07 -14.49 12.81
CA LEU A 461 -18.96 -15.88 12.33
C LEU A 461 -18.38 -16.85 13.38
N SER A 462 -17.33 -16.46 14.10
CA SER A 462 -16.72 -17.34 15.11
C SER A 462 -17.52 -17.34 16.41
N HIS A 463 -17.43 -18.43 17.15
CA HIS A 463 -18.14 -18.55 18.42
C HIS A 463 -17.69 -17.48 19.43
N GLU A 464 -16.39 -17.17 19.45
CA GLU A 464 -15.84 -16.11 20.31
C GLU A 464 -16.40 -14.74 19.93
N ALA A 465 -16.54 -14.44 18.63
CA ALA A 465 -17.11 -13.17 18.17
C ALA A 465 -18.61 -13.07 18.46
N GLN A 466 -19.35 -14.18 18.36
CA GLN A 466 -20.76 -14.22 18.75
C GLN A 466 -20.93 -14.00 20.26
N LEU A 467 -20.12 -14.65 21.09
CA LEU A 467 -20.11 -14.45 22.54
C LEU A 467 -19.72 -13.01 22.90
N GLU A 468 -18.68 -12.45 22.27
CA GLU A 468 -18.27 -11.05 22.46
C GLU A 468 -19.43 -10.09 22.13
N ALA A 469 -20.14 -10.34 21.02
CA ALA A 469 -21.29 -9.55 20.62
C ALA A 469 -22.40 -9.59 21.68
N LYS A 470 -22.75 -10.78 22.20
CA LYS A 470 -23.79 -10.93 23.25
C LYS A 470 -23.38 -10.29 24.57
N VAL A 471 -22.16 -10.55 25.02
CA VAL A 471 -21.70 -10.13 26.36
C VAL A 471 -21.37 -8.65 26.43
N LEU A 472 -20.79 -8.07 25.37
CA LEU A 472 -20.27 -6.69 25.41
C LEU A 472 -21.05 -5.71 24.52
N MET A 473 -21.58 -6.17 23.39
CA MET A 473 -22.11 -5.27 22.36
C MET A 473 -23.63 -5.23 22.29
N LEU A 474 -24.34 -6.14 22.94
CA LEU A 474 -25.80 -6.14 22.97
C LEU A 474 -26.33 -4.78 23.44
N SER A 475 -27.40 -4.30 22.81
CA SER A 475 -27.94 -2.96 23.08
C SER A 475 -28.26 -2.76 24.58
N GLU A 476 -28.76 -3.79 25.27
CA GLU A 476 -29.07 -3.80 26.72
C GLU A 476 -27.86 -3.45 27.61
N ASN A 477 -26.64 -3.77 27.18
CA ASN A 477 -25.43 -3.44 27.93
C ASN A 477 -25.00 -1.97 27.75
N ASN A 478 -25.63 -1.24 26.83
CA ASN A 478 -25.20 0.05 26.33
C ASN A 478 -26.23 1.17 26.61
N ILE A 479 -26.77 1.20 27.83
CA ILE A 479 -27.79 2.16 28.30
C ILE A 479 -27.21 3.53 28.61
N LEU A 480 -25.98 3.58 29.15
CA LEU A 480 -25.33 4.82 29.57
C LEU A 480 -24.33 5.33 28.53
N SER A 481 -24.30 6.65 28.34
CA SER A 481 -23.29 7.32 27.53
C SER A 481 -21.91 7.18 28.18
N PRO A 482 -20.89 6.71 27.43
CA PRO A 482 -19.53 6.59 27.95
C PRO A 482 -18.86 7.92 28.30
N ALA A 483 -19.37 9.04 27.78
CA ALA A 483 -18.74 10.35 27.92
C ALA A 483 -19.10 11.04 29.24
N ASN A 484 -20.35 10.91 29.70
CA ASN A 484 -20.91 11.64 30.83
C ASN A 484 -21.69 10.75 31.82
N GLY A 485 -21.93 9.47 31.51
CA GLY A 485 -22.67 8.56 32.39
C GLY A 485 -24.19 8.77 32.40
N GLU A 486 -24.72 9.69 31.59
CA GLU A 486 -26.15 9.91 31.47
C GLU A 486 -26.80 8.80 30.61
N PRO A 487 -28.06 8.41 30.88
CA PRO A 487 -28.79 7.45 30.06
C PRO A 487 -29.00 7.98 28.63
N ILE A 488 -28.62 7.19 27.63
CA ILE A 488 -28.81 7.55 26.21
C ILE A 488 -30.13 7.03 25.63
N VAL A 489 -30.75 6.06 26.30
CA VAL A 489 -31.97 5.36 25.87
C VAL A 489 -33.24 5.99 26.44
N THR A 490 -33.22 7.30 26.69
CA THR A 490 -34.38 8.02 27.23
C THR A 490 -35.48 8.13 26.17
N PRO A 491 -36.76 7.99 26.56
CA PRO A 491 -37.86 8.25 25.65
C PRO A 491 -37.82 9.67 25.08
N THR A 492 -38.11 9.78 23.79
CA THR A 492 -38.12 11.05 23.06
C THR A 492 -39.48 11.28 22.39
N GLN A 493 -39.75 12.54 22.06
CA GLN A 493 -40.91 12.96 21.25
C GLN A 493 -42.25 12.41 21.77
N ASP A 494 -42.89 11.52 21.02
CA ASP A 494 -44.26 11.08 21.21
C ASP A 494 -44.45 10.29 22.51
N ILE A 495 -43.46 9.49 22.91
CA ILE A 495 -43.52 8.74 24.17
C ILE A 495 -43.58 9.72 25.35
N THR A 496 -42.71 10.73 25.34
CA THR A 496 -42.66 11.75 26.38
C THR A 496 -43.94 12.58 26.41
N LEU A 497 -44.49 12.93 25.24
CA LEU A 497 -45.76 13.66 25.14
C LEU A 497 -46.94 12.85 25.68
N GLY A 498 -46.99 11.54 25.36
CA GLY A 498 -48.01 10.63 25.87
C GLY A 498 -47.96 10.50 27.39
N CYS A 499 -46.77 10.26 27.96
CA CYS A 499 -46.57 10.23 29.41
C CYS A 499 -46.95 11.57 30.06
N TYR A 500 -46.52 12.69 29.48
CA TYR A 500 -46.87 14.02 29.97
C TYR A 500 -48.39 14.19 30.00
N TYR A 501 -49.07 14.00 28.87
CA TYR A 501 -50.52 14.19 28.75
C TYR A 501 -51.32 13.35 29.76
N LEU A 502 -50.92 12.10 29.99
CA LEU A 502 -51.56 11.21 30.98
C LEU A 502 -51.35 11.64 32.43
N THR A 503 -50.28 12.40 32.70
CA THR A 503 -49.92 12.85 34.06
C THR A 503 -50.33 14.29 34.35
N VAL A 504 -50.88 15.02 33.37
CA VAL A 504 -51.44 16.37 33.59
C VAL A 504 -52.67 16.25 34.49
N VAL A 505 -52.60 16.87 35.67
CA VAL A 505 -53.77 17.03 36.55
C VAL A 505 -54.66 18.11 35.95
N LYS A 506 -55.91 17.77 35.65
CA LYS A 506 -56.92 18.78 35.31
C LYS A 506 -57.24 19.54 36.60
N ASN A 507 -57.00 20.85 36.61
CA ASN A 507 -57.61 21.72 37.61
C ASN A 507 -59.12 21.74 37.31
N GLU A 508 -59.90 21.08 38.15
CA GLU A 508 -61.35 21.28 38.19
C GLU A 508 -61.58 22.70 38.74
N GLU A 509 -62.03 23.62 37.88
CA GLU A 509 -62.68 24.87 38.32
C GLU A 509 -64.12 24.61 38.72
#